data_AF-E9II41-F1
#
_entry.id   AF-E9II41-F1
#
_cell.length_a   1.000
_cell.length_b   1.000
_cell.length_c   1.000
_cell.angle_alpha   90.00
_cell.angle_beta   90.00
_cell.angle_gamma   90.00
#
_symmetry.space_group_name_H-M   'P 1'
#
loop_
_entity.id
_entity.type
_entity.pdbx_description
1 polymer ?
#
loop_
_entity_poly.entity_id
_entity_poly.type
_entity_poly.pdbx_seq_one_letter_code
_entity_poly.pdbx_strand_id
1 'polypeptide(L)'
;MTEKDREERRGNVVIKKLEIPKELGVKKEGCVWLEKFVKEKLEVECQVKEWRFSGKLIVVTVENEAQRREIMLNKRKLKDGTIYIERDLSWEER
;
A
#
# COMPACT_ATOMS: atom_id res chain seq x y z
N MET A 1 7.77 -6.68 -20.83
CA MET A 1 7.94 -6.11 -19.47
C MET A 1 9.27 -6.60 -18.92
N THR A 2 10.20 -5.72 -18.54
CA THR A 2 11.56 -6.10 -18.09
C THR A 2 11.49 -6.66 -16.66
N GLU A 3 12.34 -7.63 -16.28
CA GLU A 3 12.41 -8.16 -14.91
C GLU A 3 12.48 -7.06 -13.84
N LYS A 4 13.17 -5.95 -14.14
CA LYS A 4 13.23 -4.75 -13.28
C LYS A 4 11.86 -4.15 -12.96
N ASP A 5 10.96 -4.04 -13.94
CA ASP A 5 9.60 -3.48 -13.74
C ASP A 5 8.75 -4.41 -12.86
N ARG A 6 9.06 -5.71 -12.87
CA ARG A 6 8.42 -6.72 -12.02
C ARG A 6 8.97 -6.68 -10.58
N GLU A 7 10.27 -6.46 -10.41
CA GLU A 7 10.92 -6.28 -9.11
C GLU A 7 10.49 -4.98 -8.42
N GLU A 8 10.40 -3.87 -9.14
CA GLU A 8 9.91 -2.61 -8.56
C GLU A 8 8.45 -2.70 -8.11
N ARG A 9 7.62 -3.50 -8.81
CA ARG A 9 6.23 -3.77 -8.41
C ARG A 9 6.06 -4.85 -7.34
N ARG A 10 7.11 -5.64 -7.03
CA ARG A 10 7.01 -6.69 -6.00
C ARG A 10 6.70 -6.16 -4.62
N GLY A 11 7.12 -4.92 -4.31
CA GLY A 11 6.82 -4.24 -3.05
C GLY A 11 5.50 -3.45 -3.05
N ASN A 12 4.76 -3.41 -4.17
CA ASN A 12 3.63 -2.51 -4.30
C ASN A 12 2.31 -3.09 -3.73
N VAL A 13 1.63 -2.22 -2.99
CA VAL A 13 0.31 -2.44 -2.39
C VAL A 13 -0.62 -1.33 -2.89
N VAL A 14 -1.81 -1.72 -3.34
CA VAL A 14 -2.85 -0.75 -3.72
C VAL A 14 -3.91 -0.72 -2.62
N ILE A 15 -4.15 0.47 -2.09
CA ILE A 15 -5.22 0.74 -1.11
C ILE A 15 -6.33 1.51 -1.84
N LYS A 16 -7.55 0.99 -1.83
CA LYS A 16 -8.72 1.62 -2.44
C LYS A 16 -9.66 2.15 -1.36
N LYS A 17 -10.36 3.24 -1.68
CA LYS A 17 -11.38 3.88 -0.81
C LYS A 17 -10.83 4.36 0.55
N LEU A 18 -9.53 4.58 0.65
CA LEU A 18 -8.93 5.26 1.79
C LEU A 18 -8.94 6.76 1.50
N GLU A 19 -9.63 7.52 2.35
CA GLU A 19 -9.58 8.98 2.32
C GLU A 19 -8.29 9.43 3.00
N ILE A 20 -7.43 10.10 2.24
CA ILE A 20 -6.22 10.73 2.78
C ILE A 20 -6.54 12.16 3.17
N PRO A 21 -6.04 12.64 4.33
CA PRO A 21 -6.08 14.04 4.70
C PRO A 21 -5.58 14.93 3.56
N LYS A 22 -6.31 16.00 3.22
CA LYS A 22 -5.87 16.99 2.23
C LYS A 22 -4.55 17.68 2.61
N GLU A 23 -4.18 17.60 3.89
CA GLU A 23 -3.00 18.18 4.51
C GLU A 23 -1.73 17.33 4.30
N LEU A 24 -1.86 16.11 3.76
CA LEU A 24 -0.73 15.27 3.33
C LEU A 24 -0.09 15.81 2.05
N GLY A 25 0.47 17.02 2.14
CA GLY A 25 1.19 17.69 1.06
C GLY A 25 2.64 17.21 0.89
N VAL A 26 3.21 16.57 1.91
CA VAL A 26 4.63 16.17 1.94
C VAL A 26 4.76 14.66 1.83
N LYS A 27 5.58 14.19 0.88
CA LYS A 27 5.86 12.75 0.67
C LYS A 27 6.21 12.03 1.98
N LYS A 28 7.07 12.60 2.82
CA LYS A 28 7.49 11.99 4.10
C LYS A 28 6.34 11.82 5.10
N GLU A 29 5.48 12.82 5.24
CA GLU A 29 4.35 12.74 6.18
C GLU A 29 3.35 11.67 5.75
N GLY A 30 3.16 11.49 4.44
CA GLY A 30 2.30 10.42 3.93
C GLY A 30 2.88 9.03 4.12
N CYS A 31 4.20 8.84 4.05
CA CYS A 31 4.82 7.58 4.43
C CYS A 31 4.50 7.23 5.88
N VAL A 32 4.80 8.15 6.81
CA VAL A 32 4.57 7.93 8.25
C VAL A 32 3.09 7.69 8.56
N TRP A 33 2.20 8.42 7.90
CA TRP A 33 0.76 8.23 8.07
C TRP A 33 0.30 6.87 7.56
N LEU A 34 0.79 6.41 6.41
CA LEU A 34 0.47 5.09 5.87
C LEU A 34 1.05 3.95 6.72
N GLU A 35 2.26 4.12 7.27
CA GLU A 35 2.87 3.16 8.20
C GLU A 35 2.02 3.02 9.46
N LYS A 36 1.56 4.14 10.04
CA LYS A 36 0.63 4.14 11.18
C LYS A 36 -0.70 3.48 10.80
N PHE A 37 -1.28 3.81 9.66
CA PHE A 37 -2.52 3.18 9.19
C PHE A 37 -2.38 1.65 9.10
N VAL A 38 -1.30 1.15 8.51
CA VAL A 38 -1.03 -0.29 8.39
C VAL A 38 -0.84 -0.92 9.77
N LYS A 39 -0.10 -0.27 10.66
CA LYS A 39 0.10 -0.74 12.04
C LYS A 39 -1.20 -0.78 12.84
N GLU A 40 -2.01 0.27 12.79
CA GLU A 40 -3.27 0.36 13.54
C GLU A 40 -4.36 -0.58 13.00
N LYS A 41 -4.47 -0.73 11.67
CA LYS A 41 -5.55 -1.52 11.06
C LYS A 41 -5.20 -2.97 10.84
N LEU A 42 -3.93 -3.27 10.56
CA LEU A 42 -3.47 -4.62 10.23
C LEU A 42 -2.61 -5.24 11.34
N GLU A 43 -2.13 -4.45 12.31
CA GLU A 43 -1.12 -4.85 13.30
C GLU A 43 0.16 -5.36 12.64
N VAL A 44 0.52 -4.74 11.51
CA VAL A 44 1.73 -5.05 10.75
C VAL A 44 2.67 -3.86 10.83
N GLU A 45 3.93 -4.11 11.17
CA GLU A 45 4.98 -3.10 11.10
C GLU A 45 5.60 -3.14 9.70
N CYS A 46 5.49 -2.03 8.96
CA CYS A 46 6.04 -1.92 7.62
C CYS A 46 6.79 -0.61 7.45
N GLN A 47 7.75 -0.59 6.52
CA GLN A 47 8.44 0.62 6.12
C GLN A 47 7.96 1.07 4.74
N VAL A 48 7.41 2.29 4.64
CA VAL A 48 6.91 2.84 3.37
C VAL A 48 8.00 3.67 2.70
N LYS A 49 8.51 3.20 1.56
CA LYS A 49 9.54 3.90 0.77
C LYS A 49 8.94 5.03 -0.05
N GLU A 50 7.84 4.73 -0.75
CA GLU A 50 7.14 5.70 -1.57
C GLU A 50 5.63 5.46 -1.51
N TRP A 51 4.87 6.53 -1.69
CA TRP A 51 3.44 6.46 -1.92
C TRP A 51 3.04 7.45 -3.00
N ARG A 52 1.94 7.14 -3.66
CA ARG A 52 1.32 8.01 -4.66
C ARG A 52 -0.20 7.91 -4.54
N PHE A 53 -0.85 9.05 -4.71
CA PHE A 53 -2.29 9.12 -4.80
C PHE A 53 -2.71 9.26 -6.27
N SER A 54 -3.65 8.42 -6.70
CA SER A 54 -4.21 8.41 -8.04
C SER A 54 -5.74 8.39 -7.95
N GLY A 55 -6.33 9.58 -7.75
CA GLY A 55 -7.78 9.79 -7.73
C GLY A 55 -8.50 9.16 -6.53
N LYS A 56 -8.77 7.84 -6.58
CA LYS A 56 -9.43 7.08 -5.50
C LYS A 56 -8.57 5.90 -5.00
N LEU A 57 -7.35 5.81 -5.50
CA LEU A 57 -6.41 4.73 -5.28
C LEU A 57 -5.13 5.31 -4.68
N ILE A 58 -4.63 4.67 -3.64
CA ILE A 58 -3.31 4.94 -3.09
C ILE A 58 -2.44 3.75 -3.47
N VAL A 59 -1.29 4.01 -4.10
CA VAL A 59 -0.27 2.98 -4.32
C VAL A 59 0.85 3.24 -3.34
N VAL A 60 1.23 2.21 -2.61
CA VAL A 60 2.25 2.24 -1.56
C VAL A 60 3.32 1.23 -1.92
N THR A 61 4.57 1.68 -1.93
CA THR A 61 5.74 0.82 -2.12
C THR A 61 6.38 0.59 -0.75
N VAL A 62 6.29 -0.65 -0.27
CA VAL A 62 6.95 -1.04 0.98
C VAL A 62 8.37 -1.51 0.72
N GLU A 63 9.18 -1.56 1.78
CA GLU A 63 10.60 -1.83 1.67
C GLU A 63 10.93 -3.20 1.05
N ASN A 64 10.19 -4.24 1.45
CA ASN A 64 10.44 -5.63 1.09
C ASN A 64 9.15 -6.41 0.76
N GLU A 65 9.28 -7.48 -0.04
CA GLU A 65 8.18 -8.38 -0.38
C GLU A 65 7.56 -9.06 0.85
N ALA A 66 8.38 -9.35 1.87
CA ALA A 66 7.90 -9.94 3.14
C ALA A 66 6.85 -9.05 3.82
N GLN A 67 7.11 -7.75 3.94
CA GLN A 67 6.16 -6.78 4.53
C GLN A 67 4.87 -6.70 3.71
N ARG A 68 4.98 -6.69 2.37
CA ARG A 68 3.79 -6.76 1.49
C ARG A 68 2.98 -8.02 1.76
N ARG A 69 3.65 -9.17 1.91
CA ARG A 69 2.98 -10.46 2.18
C ARG A 69 2.26 -10.42 3.52
N GLU A 70 2.85 -9.85 4.56
CA GLU A 70 2.21 -9.68 5.87
C GLU A 70 0.98 -8.77 5.79
N ILE A 71 1.07 -7.64 5.08
CA ILE A 71 -0.07 -6.75 4.79
C ILE A 71 -1.18 -7.54 4.08
N MET A 72 -0.84 -8.34 3.07
CA MET A 72 -1.81 -9.14 2.31
C MET A 72 -2.46 -10.26 3.14
N LEU A 73 -1.74 -10.86 4.09
CA LEU A 73 -2.28 -11.87 5.00
C LEU A 73 -3.25 -11.24 6.01
N ASN A 74 -2.94 -10.03 6.48
CA ASN A 74 -3.72 -9.34 7.49
C ASN A 74 -4.85 -8.46 6.92
N LYS A 75 -4.90 -8.22 5.61
CA LYS A 75 -5.95 -7.38 4.97
C LYS A 75 -7.39 -7.77 5.30
N ARG A 76 -7.63 -9.03 5.68
CA ARG A 76 -8.93 -9.52 6.19
C ARG A 76 -9.41 -8.81 7.46
N LYS A 77 -8.53 -8.13 8.20
CA LYS A 77 -8.87 -7.29 9.36
C LYS A 77 -9.60 -6.00 8.96
N LEU A 78 -9.49 -5.58 7.70
CA LEU A 78 -10.22 -4.43 7.13
C LEU A 78 -11.68 -4.76 6.73
N LYS A 79 -12.22 -5.91 7.15
CA LYS A 79 -13.52 -6.45 6.71
C LYS A 79 -14.74 -5.61 7.06
N ASP A 80 -14.60 -4.53 7.84
CA ASP A 80 -15.67 -3.57 8.15
C ASP A 80 -16.08 -2.65 6.96
N GLY A 81 -15.66 -2.99 5.74
CA GLY A 81 -16.48 -2.76 4.54
C GLY A 81 -16.15 -1.55 3.67
N THR A 82 -15.23 -0.67 4.09
CA THR A 82 -14.94 0.54 3.30
C THR A 82 -13.60 0.50 2.58
N ILE A 83 -12.56 -0.08 3.17
CA ILE A 83 -11.18 0.00 2.65
C ILE A 83 -10.73 -1.36 2.08
N TYR A 84 -10.14 -1.34 0.89
CA TYR A 84 -9.67 -2.54 0.21
C TYR A 84 -8.18 -2.49 -0.03
N ILE A 85 -7.50 -3.60 0.22
CA ILE A 85 -6.07 -3.76 -0.07
C ILE A 85 -5.88 -4.85 -1.12
N GLU A 86 -5.23 -4.49 -2.22
CA GLU A 86 -4.98 -5.35 -3.37
C GLU A 86 -3.51 -5.34 -3.78
N ARG A 87 -3.11 -6.40 -4.50
CA ARG A 87 -1.81 -6.44 -5.14
C ARG A 87 -1.81 -5.47 -6.31
N ASP A 88 -0.74 -4.70 -6.44
CA ASP A 88 -0.42 -4.03 -7.70
C ASP A 88 -0.02 -5.13 -8.70
N LEU A 89 -0.98 -5.55 -9.51
CA LEU A 89 -0.80 -6.54 -10.56
C LEU A 89 -0.66 -5.81 -11.90
N SER A 90 0.30 -6.26 -12.70
CA SER A 90 0.46 -5.75 -14.06
C SER A 90 -0.70 -6.22 -14.94
N TRP A 91 -0.91 -5.57 -16.09
CA TRP A 91 -1.97 -5.94 -17.04
C TRP A 91 -1.93 -7.42 -17.44
N GLU A 92 -0.74 -7.99 -17.60
CA GLU A 92 -0.53 -9.42 -17.93
C GLU A 92 -0.89 -10.37 -16.77
N GLU A 93 -0.94 -9.87 -15.53
CA GLU A 93 -1.26 -10.65 -14.32
C GLU A 93 -2.68 -10.43 -13.82
N ARG A 94 -3.47 -9.61 -14.53
CA ARG A 94 -4.81 -9.17 -14.17
C ARG A 94 -5.88 -9.97 -14.93
#